data_AF-A0A949JI56-F1
#
_entry.id   AF-A0A949JI56-F1
#
_cell.length_a   1.000
_cell.length_b   1.000
_cell.length_c   1.000
_cell.angle_alpha   90.00
_cell.angle_beta   90.00
_cell.angle_gamma   90.00
#
_symmetry.space_group_name_H-M   'P 1'
#
loop_
_entity.id
_entity.type
_entity.pdbx_description
1 polymer ?
#
loop_
_entity_poly.entity_id
_entity_poly.type
_entity_poly.pdbx_seq_one_letter_code
_entity_poly.pdbx_strand_id
1 'polypeptide(L)'
;MLVAVAAVLALVAPLAGARSAEAADGGYRYWSFWTASEHGEWRYAQQGPAGLRPDDGEVVGFRFTASRDAGESDGESEGPADGEGPGGGRGDGATPRPTADFREICADNGPAAGRKRVALVVDPGTGADAPSGEKPPEPRTACALLEPGGSAADALAAEAPPLRYDSSALLCAIEGYPKSGCGERISGGGEDGPDSSDPGDDRADGSDGLDDSGPTAPLYLGVGVLILLAAGAARQVRRRRP
;
A
#
# COMPACT_ATOMS: atom_id res chain seq x y z
N MET A 1 48.92 -51.36 -12.92
CA MET A 1 48.30 -51.26 -14.26
C MET A 1 46.91 -50.66 -14.04
N LEU A 2 46.59 -49.48 -14.58
CA LEU A 2 46.07 -49.28 -15.96
C LEU A 2 44.90 -50.22 -16.26
N VAL A 3 43.71 -49.82 -16.72
CA VAL A 3 43.10 -48.56 -17.20
C VAL A 3 41.57 -48.69 -16.93
N ALA A 4 40.72 -47.66 -16.74
CA ALA A 4 40.74 -46.26 -17.15
C ALA A 4 40.16 -45.29 -16.07
N VAL A 5 40.09 -44.00 -16.40
CA VAL A 5 39.08 -43.04 -15.91
C VAL A 5 38.13 -42.76 -17.08
N ALA A 6 36.84 -43.09 -16.95
CA ALA A 6 35.84 -42.80 -17.97
C ALA A 6 35.03 -41.56 -17.54
N ALA A 7 35.34 -40.41 -18.14
CA ALA A 7 34.63 -39.17 -17.87
C ALA A 7 33.21 -39.22 -18.47
N VAL A 8 32.19 -39.05 -17.63
CA VAL A 8 30.84 -38.68 -18.05
C VAL A 8 30.57 -37.28 -17.52
N LEU A 9 31.13 -36.28 -18.22
CA LEU A 9 30.70 -34.89 -18.09
C LEU A 9 29.33 -34.77 -18.78
N ALA A 10 28.27 -35.11 -18.05
CA ALA A 10 26.92 -34.85 -18.48
C ALA A 10 26.70 -33.33 -18.48
N LEU A 11 26.65 -32.75 -19.68
CA LEU A 11 26.44 -31.32 -19.89
C LEU A 11 24.98 -30.96 -19.54
N VAL A 12 24.68 -30.77 -18.25
CA VAL A 12 23.41 -30.20 -17.82
C VAL A 12 23.51 -28.68 -17.98
N ALA A 13 23.24 -28.20 -19.19
CA ALA A 13 22.99 -26.78 -19.40
C ALA A 13 21.69 -26.42 -18.66
N PRO A 14 21.70 -25.51 -17.67
CA PRO A 14 20.46 -24.96 -17.17
C PRO A 14 19.83 -24.16 -18.31
N LEU A 15 18.68 -24.60 -18.80
CA LEU A 15 17.74 -23.73 -19.50
C LEU A 15 17.24 -22.71 -18.48
N ALA A 16 18.06 -21.72 -18.20
CA ALA A 16 17.68 -20.48 -17.55
C ALA A 16 16.80 -19.71 -18.54
N GLY A 17 15.56 -20.21 -18.71
CA GLY A 17 14.48 -19.38 -19.18
C GLY A 17 14.33 -18.27 -18.16
N ALA A 18 14.93 -17.12 -18.46
CA ALA A 18 14.56 -15.87 -17.85
C ALA A 18 13.08 -15.67 -18.19
N ARG A 19 12.21 -16.15 -17.31
CA ARG A 19 10.93 -15.49 -17.13
C ARG A 19 11.31 -14.10 -16.69
N SER A 20 11.23 -13.14 -17.61
CA SER A 20 10.86 -11.80 -17.21
C SER A 20 9.64 -12.00 -16.32
N ALA A 21 9.79 -11.76 -15.03
CA ALA A 21 8.64 -11.27 -14.32
C ALA A 21 8.39 -9.92 -14.99
N GLU A 22 7.37 -9.84 -15.84
CA GLU A 22 6.77 -8.53 -16.09
C GLU A 22 6.51 -7.94 -14.71
N ALA A 23 7.26 -6.89 -14.39
CA ALA A 23 7.00 -6.10 -13.21
C ALA A 23 5.56 -5.64 -13.42
N ALA A 24 4.64 -6.18 -12.60
CA ALA A 24 3.24 -5.84 -12.72
C ALA A 24 3.14 -4.35 -12.43
N ASP A 25 2.94 -3.56 -13.48
CA ASP A 25 2.98 -2.11 -13.45
C ASP A 25 1.79 -1.62 -12.61
N GLY A 26 2.04 -1.46 -11.31
CA GLY A 26 1.10 -1.91 -10.28
C GLY A 26 1.03 -0.97 -9.08
N GLY A 27 0.88 0.31 -9.37
CA GLY A 27 0.76 1.37 -8.37
C GLY A 27 -0.43 1.20 -7.40
N TYR A 28 -0.54 2.09 -6.41
CA TYR A 28 -1.63 2.09 -5.42
C TYR A 28 -2.19 3.50 -5.22
N ARG A 29 -3.50 3.63 -4.96
CA ARG A 29 -4.12 4.91 -4.57
C ARG A 29 -4.35 4.99 -3.06
N TYR A 30 -3.75 5.96 -2.39
CA TYR A 30 -3.81 6.04 -0.93
C TYR A 30 -3.72 7.48 -0.40
N TRP A 31 -4.17 7.67 0.84
CA TRP A 31 -3.92 8.88 1.61
C TRP A 31 -2.53 8.81 2.26
N SER A 32 -1.56 9.51 1.66
CA SER A 32 -0.23 9.72 2.25
C SER A 32 -0.29 10.74 3.39
N PHE A 33 0.58 10.59 4.38
CA PHE A 33 0.61 11.41 5.59
C PHE A 33 1.95 12.15 5.72
N TRP A 34 1.88 13.43 6.09
CA TRP A 34 2.99 14.39 6.04
C TRP A 34 3.05 15.24 7.29
N THR A 35 4.26 15.63 7.69
CA THR A 35 4.51 16.69 8.67
C THR A 35 5.25 17.84 8.00
N ALA A 36 5.06 19.06 8.48
CA ALA A 36 5.85 20.21 8.04
C ALA A 36 7.04 20.47 8.98
N SER A 37 8.10 21.09 8.46
CA SER A 37 9.08 21.80 9.29
C SER A 37 8.53 23.17 9.74
N GLU A 38 9.20 23.82 10.69
CA GLU A 38 8.90 25.21 11.09
C GLU A 38 8.95 26.23 9.93
N HIS A 39 9.58 25.87 8.81
CA HIS A 39 9.66 26.68 7.59
C HIS A 39 8.64 26.25 6.52
N GLY A 40 7.70 25.38 6.86
CA GLY A 40 6.65 24.91 5.96
C GLY A 40 7.10 23.84 4.94
N GLU A 41 8.28 23.23 5.13
CA GLU A 41 8.76 22.16 4.24
C GLU A 41 8.05 20.84 4.57
N TRP A 42 7.36 20.26 3.59
CA TRP A 42 6.74 18.96 3.74
C TRP A 42 7.75 17.81 3.84
N ARG A 43 7.54 16.90 4.78
CA ARG A 43 8.30 15.66 4.97
C ARG A 43 7.35 14.49 5.11
N TYR A 44 7.65 13.38 4.45
CA TYR A 44 6.84 12.17 4.56
C TYR A 44 6.88 11.68 6.01
N ALA A 45 5.73 11.34 6.58
CA ALA A 45 5.66 11.02 7.99
C ALA A 45 6.16 9.60 8.28
N GLN A 46 7.21 9.49 9.10
CA GLN A 46 7.76 8.20 9.56
C GLN A 46 6.89 7.49 10.62
N GLN A 47 5.78 8.12 11.04
CA GLN A 47 4.85 7.62 12.06
C GLN A 47 3.42 7.82 11.57
N GLY A 48 2.54 6.84 11.83
CA GLY A 48 1.13 6.94 11.45
C GLY A 48 0.37 8.04 12.23
N PRO A 49 -0.73 8.61 11.68
CA PRO A 49 -1.45 9.73 12.29
C PRO A 49 -1.94 9.49 13.72
N ALA A 50 -2.33 8.25 14.04
CA ALA A 50 -2.78 7.87 15.38
C ALA A 50 -1.64 7.77 16.41
N GLY A 51 -0.39 7.66 15.96
CA GLY A 51 0.81 7.64 16.79
C GLY A 51 1.40 9.03 17.00
N LEU A 52 1.46 9.86 15.95
CA LEU A 52 2.00 11.21 16.03
C LEU A 52 1.20 12.08 17.02
N ARG A 53 1.90 12.85 17.85
CA ARG A 53 1.33 13.84 18.78
C ARG A 53 1.92 15.21 18.47
N PRO A 54 1.31 15.99 17.55
CA PRO A 54 1.87 17.29 17.19
C PRO A 54 1.81 18.30 18.34
N ASP A 55 2.74 19.22 18.42
CA ASP A 55 2.73 20.32 19.40
C ASP A 55 1.82 21.51 18.96
N ASP A 56 1.57 22.48 19.85
CA ASP A 56 0.86 23.72 19.46
C ASP A 56 1.71 24.50 18.46
N GLY A 57 1.16 24.79 17.29
CA GLY A 57 1.90 25.45 16.21
C GLY A 57 2.31 24.54 15.06
N GLU A 58 2.22 23.22 15.21
CA GLU A 58 2.63 22.30 14.14
C GLU A 58 1.58 22.14 13.04
N VAL A 59 2.06 21.81 11.83
CA VAL A 59 1.23 21.54 10.65
C VAL A 59 1.37 20.09 10.22
N VAL A 60 0.24 19.43 9.99
CA VAL A 60 0.15 18.06 9.46
C VAL A 60 -0.67 18.04 8.18
N GLY A 61 -0.31 17.15 7.25
CA GLY A 61 -0.91 17.08 5.93
C GLY A 61 -1.36 15.67 5.54
N PHE A 62 -2.52 15.57 4.92
CA PHE A 62 -3.00 14.36 4.26
C PHE A 62 -3.12 14.64 2.76
N ARG A 63 -2.52 13.78 1.93
CA ARG A 63 -2.44 13.97 0.49
C ARG A 63 -2.81 12.68 -0.23
N PHE A 64 -3.93 12.71 -0.95
CA PHE A 64 -4.33 11.57 -1.77
C PHE A 64 -3.46 11.54 -3.03
N THR A 65 -2.81 10.40 -3.25
CA THR A 65 -1.81 10.21 -4.30
C THR A 65 -2.00 8.85 -4.96
N ALA A 66 -1.73 8.78 -6.26
CA ALA A 66 -1.47 7.53 -6.94
C ALA A 66 0.05 7.30 -6.98
N SER A 67 0.57 6.31 -6.24
CA SER A 67 1.90 5.80 -6.58
C SER A 67 1.80 5.07 -7.92
N ARG A 68 2.87 5.10 -8.71
CA ARG A 68 3.12 4.15 -9.79
C ARG A 68 4.44 3.48 -9.45
N ASP A 69 4.51 2.16 -9.61
CA ASP A 69 5.81 1.49 -9.57
C ASP A 69 6.66 2.03 -10.73
N ALA A 70 7.98 2.07 -10.54
CA ALA A 70 8.90 2.69 -11.49
C ALA A 70 9.18 1.78 -12.71
N GLY A 71 8.14 1.52 -13.51
CA GLY A 71 8.29 1.29 -14.94
C GLY A 71 8.54 2.63 -15.64
N GLU A 72 9.60 2.69 -16.46
CA GLU A 72 9.86 3.78 -17.41
C GLU A 72 10.10 5.19 -16.80
N SER A 73 11.26 5.39 -16.18
CA SER A 73 11.95 6.69 -16.30
C SER A 73 12.54 6.80 -17.70
N ASP A 74 11.67 7.12 -18.66
CA ASP A 74 12.00 7.15 -20.09
C ASP A 74 12.92 8.34 -20.40
N GLY A 75 14.11 8.05 -20.93
CA GLY A 75 15.09 9.04 -21.36
C GLY A 75 16.21 9.36 -20.36
N GLU A 76 17.43 9.06 -20.79
CA GLU A 76 18.64 9.68 -20.27
C GLU A 76 18.52 11.22 -20.30
N SER A 77 18.47 11.83 -19.12
CA SER A 77 18.90 13.21 -18.94
C SER A 77 19.99 13.21 -17.88
N GLU A 78 21.23 13.24 -18.33
CA GLU A 78 22.42 13.49 -17.49
C GLU A 78 22.34 14.92 -16.90
N GLY A 79 21.52 15.07 -15.85
CA GLY A 79 21.47 16.25 -14.98
C GLY A 79 22.61 16.19 -13.96
N PRO A 80 23.16 17.33 -13.52
CA PRO A 80 24.41 17.36 -12.77
C PRO A 80 24.27 16.72 -11.39
N ALA A 81 25.38 16.16 -10.90
CA ALA A 81 25.50 15.52 -9.59
C ALA A 81 25.58 16.54 -8.44
N ASP A 82 24.62 17.46 -8.40
CA ASP A 82 24.51 18.55 -7.45
C ASP A 82 23.32 18.22 -6.52
N GLY A 83 23.60 17.95 -5.24
CA GLY A 83 22.67 17.34 -4.28
C GLY A 83 21.52 18.23 -3.77
N GLU A 84 21.02 19.17 -4.56
CA GLU A 84 19.97 20.14 -4.18
C GLU A 84 18.76 20.10 -5.14
N GLY A 85 18.03 18.98 -5.10
CA GLY A 85 16.60 18.96 -5.44
C GLY A 85 15.74 19.08 -4.16
N PRO A 86 14.51 19.64 -4.21
CA PRO A 86 13.64 19.72 -3.04
C PRO A 86 13.37 18.30 -2.50
N GLY A 87 13.67 18.09 -1.21
CA GLY A 87 14.05 16.78 -0.67
C GLY A 87 13.01 15.65 -0.79
N GLY A 88 13.15 14.83 -1.83
CA GLY A 88 12.41 13.58 -2.03
C GLY A 88 12.96 12.41 -1.20
N GLY A 89 12.77 12.44 0.12
CA GLY A 89 13.20 11.40 1.05
C GLY A 89 12.33 10.14 1.06
N ARG A 90 12.34 9.36 -0.03
CA ARG A 90 11.80 7.99 -0.18
C ARG A 90 10.47 7.69 0.53
N GLY A 91 9.42 8.39 0.09
CA GLY A 91 8.04 7.92 0.10
C GLY A 91 7.41 8.32 -1.23
N ASP A 92 6.85 7.37 -1.98
CA ASP A 92 6.54 7.55 -3.42
C ASP A 92 5.24 8.33 -3.69
N GLY A 93 4.90 9.25 -2.79
CA GLY A 93 3.74 10.15 -2.88
C GLY A 93 4.16 11.58 -3.17
N ALA A 94 3.37 12.29 -3.96
CA ALA A 94 3.52 13.75 -4.09
C ALA A 94 3.28 14.42 -2.73
N THR A 95 3.97 15.53 -2.44
CA THR A 95 3.71 16.37 -1.26
C THR A 95 2.31 17.03 -1.32
N PRO A 96 1.75 17.48 -0.18
CA PRO A 96 0.58 18.35 -0.19
C PRO A 96 0.86 19.65 -0.95
N ARG A 97 -0.09 20.08 -1.80
CA ARG A 97 0.03 21.29 -2.62
C ARG A 97 -0.14 22.59 -1.83
N PRO A 98 -1.03 22.70 -0.82
CA PRO A 98 -1.10 23.88 0.02
C PRO A 98 0.20 24.09 0.83
N THR A 99 0.52 25.34 1.09
CA THR A 99 1.60 25.74 2.00
C THR A 99 1.29 25.32 3.43
N ALA A 100 2.32 24.88 4.15
CA ALA A 100 2.22 24.57 5.57
C ALA A 100 2.47 25.81 6.45
N ASP A 101 1.65 26.86 6.29
CA ASP A 101 1.72 28.05 7.14
C ASP A 101 0.71 27.94 8.30
N PHE A 102 1.19 27.58 9.49
CA PHE A 102 0.38 27.54 10.71
C PHE A 102 -0.30 28.89 11.02
N ARG A 103 0.40 30.01 10.80
CA ARG A 103 -0.08 31.34 11.19
C ARG A 103 -1.20 31.82 10.29
N GLU A 104 -1.19 31.43 9.02
CA GLU A 104 -2.29 31.62 8.08
C GLU A 104 -3.47 30.69 8.44
N ILE A 105 -3.23 29.37 8.53
CA ILE A 105 -4.28 28.37 8.74
C ILE A 105 -5.01 28.54 10.09
N CYS A 106 -4.29 28.88 11.14
CA CYS A 106 -4.82 29.08 12.48
C CYS A 106 -5.01 30.56 12.87
N ALA A 107 -5.04 31.50 11.92
CA ALA A 107 -5.12 32.94 12.18
C ALA A 107 -6.26 33.34 13.13
N ASP A 108 -7.46 32.80 12.90
CA ASP A 108 -8.66 33.08 13.71
C ASP A 108 -8.70 32.30 15.04
N ASN A 109 -7.77 31.35 15.23
CA ASN A 109 -7.69 30.50 16.42
C ASN A 109 -6.61 31.02 17.37
N GLY A 110 -7.02 31.95 18.23
CA GLY A 110 -6.19 32.45 19.33
C GLY A 110 -5.75 31.35 20.31
N PRO A 111 -4.72 31.60 21.14
CA PRO A 111 -4.26 30.63 22.14
C PRO A 111 -5.38 30.21 23.08
N ALA A 112 -5.74 28.93 23.05
CA ALA A 112 -6.81 28.37 23.87
C ALA A 112 -6.23 27.72 25.14
N ALA A 113 -6.64 28.19 26.31
CA ALA A 113 -6.09 27.71 27.59
C ALA A 113 -6.31 26.20 27.77
N GLY A 114 -5.22 25.45 27.97
CA GLY A 114 -5.26 24.00 28.14
C GLY A 114 -5.47 23.19 26.85
N ARG A 115 -5.54 23.83 25.68
CA ARG A 115 -5.66 23.18 24.37
C ARG A 115 -4.45 23.53 23.50
N LYS A 116 -4.21 22.72 22.47
CA LYS A 116 -3.24 23.01 21.41
C LYS A 116 -3.95 23.17 20.06
N ARG A 117 -3.35 23.95 19.18
CA ARG A 117 -3.77 24.16 17.80
C ARG A 117 -2.84 23.37 16.90
N VAL A 118 -3.43 22.53 16.05
CA VAL A 118 -2.72 21.82 14.99
C VAL A 118 -3.33 22.25 13.67
N ALA A 119 -2.52 22.83 12.79
CA ALA A 119 -2.97 23.16 11.44
C ALA A 119 -3.04 21.86 10.62
N LEU A 120 -4.21 21.63 10.02
CA LEU A 120 -4.49 20.47 9.18
C LEU A 120 -4.56 20.93 7.72
N VAL A 121 -3.84 20.23 6.85
CA VAL A 121 -3.98 20.34 5.39
C VAL A 121 -4.60 19.05 4.85
N VAL A 122 -5.68 19.17 4.09
CA VAL A 122 -6.30 18.07 3.35
C VAL A 122 -6.17 18.37 1.85
N ASP A 123 -5.43 17.53 1.13
CA ASP A 123 -5.22 17.62 -0.31
C ASP A 123 -5.81 16.37 -1.02
N PRO A 124 -7.01 16.46 -1.60
CA PRO A 124 -7.75 15.32 -2.15
C PRO A 124 -7.23 14.71 -3.45
N GLY A 125 -6.20 15.24 -4.11
CA GLY A 125 -5.83 14.74 -5.45
C GLY A 125 -5.74 15.81 -6.51
N THR A 126 -4.88 15.57 -7.48
CA THR A 126 -5.10 16.02 -8.85
C THR A 126 -6.02 15.04 -9.58
N GLY A 127 -6.54 15.40 -10.75
CA GLY A 127 -7.29 14.45 -11.59
C GLY A 127 -6.48 13.22 -12.02
N ALA A 128 -5.14 13.28 -11.97
CA ALA A 128 -4.26 12.14 -12.26
C ALA A 128 -4.17 11.12 -11.09
N ASP A 129 -4.49 11.56 -9.86
CA ASP A 129 -4.56 10.70 -8.68
C ASP A 129 -5.92 10.00 -8.56
N ALA A 130 -6.97 10.60 -9.12
CA ALA A 130 -8.36 10.21 -8.90
C ALA A 130 -8.70 8.79 -9.39
N PRO A 131 -9.66 8.11 -8.75
CA PRO A 131 -10.35 6.97 -9.34
C PRO A 131 -11.07 7.36 -10.64
N SER A 132 -11.32 6.38 -11.51
CA SER A 132 -11.98 6.63 -12.80
C SER A 132 -13.37 7.22 -12.59
N GLY A 133 -13.69 8.30 -13.32
CA GLY A 133 -14.97 9.00 -13.22
C GLY A 133 -15.14 9.90 -11.98
N GLU A 134 -14.17 9.92 -11.05
CA GLU A 134 -14.18 10.85 -9.91
C GLU A 134 -13.39 12.12 -10.23
N LYS A 135 -13.81 13.24 -9.63
CA LYS A 135 -13.06 14.50 -9.63
C LYS A 135 -12.72 14.84 -8.17
N PRO A 136 -11.44 15.09 -7.82
CA PRO A 136 -11.09 15.54 -6.48
C PRO A 136 -11.76 16.88 -6.16
N PRO A 137 -12.23 17.08 -4.91
CA PRO A 137 -12.52 18.42 -4.41
C PRO A 137 -11.23 19.26 -4.30
N GLU A 138 -11.39 20.58 -4.18
CA GLU A 138 -10.25 21.48 -3.97
C GLU A 138 -9.55 21.18 -2.64
N PRO A 139 -8.21 21.33 -2.54
CA PRO A 139 -7.51 21.29 -1.27
C PRO A 139 -8.06 22.33 -0.29
N ARG A 140 -8.01 21.99 0.99
CA ARG A 140 -8.42 22.91 2.06
C ARG A 140 -7.55 22.76 3.30
N THR A 141 -7.68 23.73 4.18
CA THR A 141 -7.03 23.73 5.49
C THR A 141 -8.08 23.87 6.60
N ALA A 142 -7.68 23.55 7.83
CA ALA A 142 -8.46 23.76 9.05
C ALA A 142 -7.52 23.85 10.25
N CYS A 143 -8.01 24.39 11.37
CA CYS A 143 -7.24 24.52 12.60
C CYS A 143 -7.87 23.69 13.72
N ALA A 144 -7.32 22.51 13.99
CA ALA A 144 -7.83 21.61 15.01
C ALA A 144 -7.47 22.10 16.41
N LEU A 145 -8.47 22.34 17.26
CA LEU A 145 -8.28 22.60 18.69
C LEU A 145 -8.33 21.28 19.46
N LEU A 146 -7.19 20.78 19.92
CA LEU A 146 -7.06 19.48 20.59
C LEU A 146 -6.69 19.60 22.07
N GLU A 147 -6.96 18.54 22.83
CA GLU A 147 -6.32 18.30 24.13
C GLU A 147 -4.80 18.16 23.97
N PRO A 148 -3.97 18.42 25.00
CA PRO A 148 -2.51 18.34 24.89
C PRO A 148 -2.00 16.98 24.38
N GLY A 149 -2.67 15.89 24.78
CA GLY A 149 -2.38 14.52 24.33
C GLY A 149 -3.03 14.10 22.99
N GLY A 150 -3.66 15.01 22.25
CA GLY A 150 -4.32 14.71 20.97
C GLY A 150 -3.35 14.39 19.83
N SER A 151 -3.78 13.53 18.92
CA SER A 151 -3.01 13.03 17.78
C SER A 151 -3.32 13.75 16.46
N ALA A 152 -2.51 13.48 15.43
CA ALA A 152 -2.84 13.94 14.07
C ALA A 152 -4.10 13.24 13.50
N ALA A 153 -4.42 12.03 13.96
CA ALA A 153 -5.71 11.39 13.68
C ALA A 153 -6.88 12.11 14.37
N ASP A 154 -6.70 12.60 15.60
CA ASP A 154 -7.72 13.40 16.29
C ASP A 154 -7.94 14.76 15.61
N ALA A 155 -6.87 15.39 15.08
CA ALA A 155 -6.98 16.59 14.25
C ALA A 155 -7.84 16.31 13.00
N LEU A 156 -7.54 15.23 12.28
CA LEU A 156 -8.30 14.84 11.08
C LEU A 156 -9.77 14.51 11.41
N ALA A 157 -10.02 13.78 12.50
CA ALA A 157 -11.36 13.37 12.90
C ALA A 157 -12.23 14.52 13.38
N ALA A 158 -11.64 15.55 14.00
CA ALA A 158 -12.34 16.77 14.38
C ALA A 158 -12.70 17.63 13.15
N GLU A 159 -11.77 17.81 12.23
CA GLU A 159 -11.87 18.85 11.20
C GLU A 159 -12.32 18.36 9.82
N ALA A 160 -12.24 17.05 9.51
CA ALA A 160 -12.54 16.52 8.16
C ALA A 160 -13.47 15.26 8.09
N PRO A 161 -14.54 15.15 8.89
CA PRO A 161 -15.51 14.07 8.75
C PRO A 161 -16.38 14.23 7.48
N PRO A 162 -16.95 13.14 6.92
CA PRO A 162 -16.81 11.76 7.36
C PRO A 162 -15.49 11.10 6.91
N LEU A 163 -14.91 10.32 7.82
CA LEU A 163 -13.76 9.46 7.52
C LEU A 163 -14.23 8.02 7.26
N ARG A 164 -13.69 7.37 6.24
CA ARG A 164 -13.87 5.92 5.99
C ARG A 164 -12.57 5.20 6.27
N TYR A 165 -12.65 4.11 7.04
CA TYR A 165 -11.55 3.18 7.29
C TYR A 165 -11.95 1.76 6.90
N ASP A 166 -10.98 0.92 6.55
CA ASP A 166 -11.18 -0.52 6.35
C ASP A 166 -11.00 -1.31 7.67
N SER A 167 -11.10 -2.64 7.59
CA SER A 167 -10.87 -3.54 8.73
C SER A 167 -9.41 -3.59 9.20
N SER A 168 -8.47 -3.05 8.44
CA SER A 168 -7.04 -2.93 8.77
C SER A 168 -6.67 -1.53 9.32
N ALA A 169 -7.67 -0.66 9.51
CA ALA A 169 -7.54 0.74 9.89
C ALA A 169 -6.77 1.62 8.87
N LEU A 170 -6.73 1.22 7.60
CA LEU A 170 -6.28 2.08 6.50
C LEU A 170 -7.31 3.20 6.27
N LEU A 171 -6.84 4.44 6.12
CA LEU A 171 -7.69 5.59 5.80
C LEU A 171 -8.09 5.55 4.32
N CYS A 172 -9.33 5.16 4.06
CA CYS A 172 -9.89 5.01 2.72
C CYS A 172 -10.37 6.33 2.13
N ALA A 173 -11.02 7.17 2.94
CA ALA A 173 -11.60 8.43 2.49
C ALA A 173 -11.61 9.50 3.59
N ILE A 174 -11.43 10.74 3.15
CA ILE A 174 -11.60 11.96 3.95
C ILE A 174 -12.72 12.77 3.29
N GLU A 175 -13.68 13.25 4.07
CA GLU A 175 -14.88 13.96 3.59
C GLU A 175 -15.67 13.21 2.49
N GLY A 176 -15.62 11.88 2.52
CA GLY A 176 -16.25 11.02 1.50
C GLY A 176 -15.51 10.95 0.15
N TYR A 177 -14.29 11.49 0.04
CA TYR A 177 -13.42 11.32 -1.12
C TYR A 177 -12.21 10.40 -0.82
N PRO A 178 -11.87 9.44 -1.72
CA PRO A 178 -12.66 8.99 -2.86
C PRO A 178 -13.98 8.32 -2.43
N LYS A 179 -15.01 8.37 -3.28
CA LYS A 179 -16.33 7.81 -2.97
C LYS A 179 -16.26 6.31 -2.73
N SER A 180 -15.43 5.62 -3.50
CA SER A 180 -15.16 4.18 -3.40
C SER A 180 -13.68 3.88 -3.34
N GLY A 181 -13.34 2.65 -2.93
CA GLY A 181 -11.97 2.17 -2.82
C GLY A 181 -11.30 2.43 -1.46
N CYS A 182 -10.23 1.69 -1.20
CA CYS A 182 -9.36 1.78 -0.04
C CYS A 182 -7.99 1.11 -0.30
N GLY A 183 -7.13 1.71 -1.13
CA GLY A 183 -5.80 1.16 -1.39
C GLY A 183 -5.77 0.04 -2.43
N GLU A 184 -6.71 0.01 -3.37
CA GLU A 184 -6.65 -0.94 -4.49
C GLU A 184 -5.44 -0.65 -5.39
N ARG A 185 -4.92 -1.72 -6.01
CA ARG A 185 -3.93 -1.58 -7.07
C ARG A 185 -4.50 -0.85 -8.26
N ILE A 186 -3.70 0.04 -8.82
CA ILE A 186 -3.86 0.58 -10.15
C ILE A 186 -3.39 -0.50 -11.10
N SER A 187 -4.32 -1.20 -11.75
CA SER A 187 -3.96 -2.18 -12.78
C SER A 187 -3.35 -1.47 -13.99
N GLY A 188 -2.09 -1.76 -14.30
CA GLY A 188 -1.62 -1.78 -15.69
C GLY A 188 -2.54 -2.71 -16.50
N GLY A 189 -2.93 -2.27 -17.69
CA GLY A 189 -4.13 -2.78 -18.39
C GLY A 189 -4.20 -4.31 -18.53
N GLY A 190 -5.28 -4.89 -18.00
CA GLY A 190 -5.56 -6.32 -18.05
C GLY A 190 -7.01 -6.59 -17.66
N GLU A 191 -7.89 -6.52 -18.66
CA GLU A 191 -9.29 -6.99 -18.77
C GLU A 191 -10.12 -7.14 -17.47
N ASP A 192 -11.20 -6.35 -17.39
CA ASP A 192 -12.26 -6.51 -16.39
C ASP A 192 -12.86 -7.93 -16.42
N GLY A 193 -12.53 -8.74 -15.41
CA GLY A 193 -13.22 -10.01 -15.15
C GLY A 193 -14.68 -9.75 -14.77
N PRO A 194 -15.64 -10.57 -15.23
CA PRO A 194 -17.06 -10.23 -15.15
C PRO A 194 -17.58 -10.15 -13.71
N ASP A 195 -18.35 -9.09 -13.48
CA ASP A 195 -19.13 -8.83 -12.27
C ASP A 195 -19.98 -10.05 -11.88
N SER A 196 -19.79 -10.53 -10.65
CA SER A 196 -20.55 -11.67 -10.11
C SER A 196 -21.86 -11.19 -9.48
N SER A 197 -22.74 -10.65 -10.34
CA SER A 197 -24.16 -10.45 -10.04
C SER A 197 -24.92 -11.76 -10.25
N ASP A 198 -25.21 -12.48 -9.16
CA ASP A 198 -26.07 -13.67 -9.15
C ASP A 198 -27.57 -13.29 -9.13
N PRO A 199 -28.38 -13.93 -9.99
CA PRO A 199 -29.79 -14.10 -9.69
C PRO A 199 -30.27 -15.55 -9.93
N GLY A 200 -30.31 -16.35 -8.85
CA GLY A 200 -31.49 -17.13 -8.47
C GLY A 200 -32.17 -18.05 -9.51
N ASP A 201 -31.72 -19.31 -9.52
CA ASP A 201 -32.51 -20.55 -9.41
C ASP A 201 -33.90 -20.66 -10.09
N ASP A 202 -34.06 -21.61 -11.03
CA ASP A 202 -35.31 -22.36 -11.18
C ASP A 202 -35.18 -23.73 -11.93
N ARG A 203 -35.20 -24.82 -11.14
CA ARG A 203 -35.80 -26.17 -11.40
C ARG A 203 -35.35 -27.07 -12.58
N ALA A 204 -34.50 -28.04 -12.21
CA ALA A 204 -34.75 -29.50 -12.21
C ALA A 204 -35.00 -30.35 -13.50
N ASP A 205 -34.12 -31.37 -13.62
CA ASP A 205 -34.33 -32.80 -13.94
C ASP A 205 -33.89 -33.34 -15.34
N GLY A 206 -33.26 -34.52 -15.36
CA GLY A 206 -32.99 -35.30 -16.59
C GLY A 206 -31.58 -35.88 -16.86
N SER A 207 -31.12 -36.85 -16.05
CA SER A 207 -30.21 -37.98 -16.40
C SER A 207 -28.78 -37.77 -16.98
N ASP A 208 -27.83 -38.46 -16.31
CA ASP A 208 -26.68 -39.22 -16.83
C ASP A 208 -25.65 -38.55 -17.78
N GLY A 209 -24.62 -37.98 -17.16
CA GLY A 209 -23.32 -37.66 -17.77
C GLY A 209 -22.21 -37.80 -16.73
N LEU A 210 -21.09 -38.42 -17.13
CA LEU A 210 -19.94 -38.65 -16.24
C LEU A 210 -19.04 -37.39 -16.14
N ASP A 211 -18.24 -37.41 -15.07
CA ASP A 211 -16.98 -36.67 -14.85
C ASP A 211 -16.99 -35.29 -14.14
N ASP A 212 -16.10 -35.26 -13.13
CA ASP A 212 -15.47 -34.17 -12.38
C ASP A 212 -16.29 -33.20 -11.50
N SER A 213 -16.20 -33.44 -10.18
CA SER A 213 -16.73 -32.59 -9.11
C SER A 213 -15.79 -31.44 -8.75
N GLY A 214 -16.31 -30.21 -8.67
CA GLY A 214 -15.82 -29.21 -7.72
C GLY A 214 -16.75 -29.08 -6.49
N PRO A 215 -16.47 -28.19 -5.52
CA PRO A 215 -15.16 -27.65 -5.14
C PRO A 215 -14.96 -27.50 -3.60
N THR A 216 -13.80 -27.87 -3.05
CA THR A 216 -13.30 -27.29 -1.76
C THR A 216 -11.78 -27.44 -1.62
N ALA A 217 -11.05 -26.34 -1.43
CA ALA A 217 -9.78 -26.34 -0.70
C ALA A 217 -10.07 -26.35 0.83
N PRO A 218 -9.11 -26.56 1.77
CA PRO A 218 -7.64 -26.58 1.60
C PRO A 218 -6.90 -27.68 2.44
N LEU A 219 -5.57 -27.52 2.65
CA LEU A 219 -4.79 -28.03 3.81
C LEU A 219 -4.39 -29.53 3.96
N TYR A 220 -4.06 -30.28 2.89
CA TYR A 220 -3.44 -31.62 3.07
C TYR A 220 -2.13 -31.94 2.32
N LEU A 221 -1.39 -30.93 1.85
CA LEU A 221 -0.05 -31.10 1.23
C LEU A 221 1.16 -30.72 2.13
N GLY A 222 0.95 -30.56 3.45
CA GLY A 222 2.04 -30.35 4.43
C GLY A 222 2.41 -31.59 5.27
N VAL A 223 1.46 -32.48 5.56
CA VAL A 223 1.63 -33.54 6.57
C VAL A 223 2.40 -34.76 6.03
N GLY A 224 2.22 -35.11 4.75
CA GLY A 224 2.85 -36.30 4.15
C GLY A 224 4.38 -36.28 4.15
N VAL A 225 4.99 -35.10 3.96
CA VAL A 225 6.46 -34.94 3.90
C VAL A 225 7.11 -35.21 5.26
N LEU A 226 6.49 -34.77 6.36
CA LEU A 226 7.03 -34.95 7.71
C LEU A 226 7.01 -36.42 8.16
N ILE A 227 5.97 -37.18 7.78
CA ILE A 227 5.88 -38.62 8.09
C ILE A 227 6.98 -39.41 7.38
N LEU A 228 7.29 -39.08 6.12
CA LEU A 228 8.35 -39.74 5.34
C LEU A 228 9.75 -39.47 5.93
N LEU A 229 10.02 -38.23 6.36
CA LEU A 229 11.30 -37.86 6.99
C LEU A 229 11.51 -38.56 8.34
N ALA A 230 10.46 -38.66 9.18
CA ALA A 230 10.53 -39.38 10.45
C ALA A 230 10.79 -40.89 10.25
N ALA A 231 10.16 -41.52 9.26
CA ALA A 231 10.37 -42.93 8.92
C ALA A 231 11.82 -43.20 8.42
N GLY A 232 12.40 -42.28 7.65
CA GLY A 232 13.79 -42.35 7.19
C GLY A 232 14.79 -42.34 8.35
N ALA A 233 14.65 -41.37 9.27
CA ALA A 233 15.52 -41.25 10.44
C ALA A 233 15.48 -42.49 11.35
N ALA A 234 14.29 -43.03 11.62
CA ALA A 234 14.12 -44.24 12.44
C ALA A 234 14.82 -45.48 11.81
N ARG A 235 14.76 -45.62 10.48
CA ARG A 235 15.41 -46.72 9.75
C ARG A 235 16.93 -46.59 9.73
N GLN A 236 17.46 -45.36 9.65
CA GLN A 236 18.89 -45.05 9.76
C GLN A 236 19.45 -45.43 11.14
N VAL A 237 18.74 -45.08 12.23
CA VAL A 237 19.16 -45.38 13.60
C VAL A 237 19.12 -46.88 13.91
N ARG A 238 18.08 -47.61 13.45
CA ARG A 238 18.02 -49.07 13.61
C ARG A 238 19.15 -49.82 12.89
N ARG A 239 19.68 -49.29 11.78
CA ARG A 239 20.83 -49.87 11.06
C ARG A 239 22.21 -49.53 11.64
N ARG A 240 22.27 -48.64 12.64
CA ARG A 240 23.52 -48.22 13.31
C ARG A 240 23.64 -48.66 14.77
N ARG A 241 22.73 -49.51 15.26
CA ARG A 241 22.94 -50.27 16.49
C ARG A 241 23.51 -51.64 16.11
N PRO A 242 24.70 -52.01 16.62
CA PRO A 242 25.30 -53.32 16.36
C PRO A 242 24.53 -54.45 17.05
#